data_AF-A0A329SZW1-F1
#
_entry.id   AF-A0A329SZW1-F1
#
_cell.length_a   1.000
_cell.length_b   1.000
_cell.length_c   1.000
_cell.angle_alpha   90.00
_cell.angle_beta   90.00
_cell.angle_gamma   90.00
#
_symmetry.space_group_name_H-M   'P 1'
#
loop_
_entity.id
_entity.type
_entity.pdbx_description
1 polymer ?
#
loop_
_entity_poly.entity_id
_entity_poly.type
_entity_poly.pdbx_seq_one_letter_code
_entity_poly.pdbx_strand_id
1 'polypeptide(L)'
;MAGQVTIKKNTPAERLHVLAVYRAQRTDCLTVAANNGVPRPTAYRWASEYRDEKLQRGGARAATTKVMPEIKAALESYLNENFQYTLSYMQNMIALDFSTSISTSTVIHHLLGLTYTVKQV
;
A
#
# COMPACT_ATOMS: atom_id res chain seq x y z
N MET A 1 -8.33 -31.52 -16.95
CA MET A 1 -7.73 -30.69 -15.88
C MET A 1 -6.75 -29.72 -16.54
N ALA A 2 -7.12 -28.44 -16.68
CA ALA A 2 -6.20 -27.44 -17.24
C ALA A 2 -5.23 -27.00 -16.15
N GLY A 3 -3.94 -27.26 -16.34
CA GLY A 3 -2.89 -26.78 -15.44
C GLY A 3 -2.89 -25.26 -15.38
N GLN A 4 -2.90 -24.70 -14.17
CA GLN A 4 -2.75 -23.27 -13.99
C GLN A 4 -1.40 -22.84 -14.57
N VAL A 5 -1.43 -22.07 -15.65
CA VAL A 5 -0.22 -21.45 -16.20
C VAL A 5 0.24 -20.41 -15.18
N THR A 6 1.33 -20.70 -14.49
CA THR A 6 1.98 -19.75 -13.58
C THR A 6 2.53 -18.60 -14.42
N ILE A 7 1.80 -17.49 -14.51
CA ILE A 7 2.26 -16.30 -15.23
C ILE A 7 3.45 -15.74 -14.44
N LYS A 8 4.67 -15.89 -14.98
CA LYS A 8 5.89 -15.29 -14.43
C LYS A 8 5.65 -13.79 -14.29
N LYS A 9 5.79 -13.27 -13.07
CA LYS A 9 5.70 -11.82 -12.83
C LYS A 9 6.93 -11.16 -13.43
N ASN A 10 6.74 -10.20 -14.34
CA ASN A 10 7.86 -9.47 -14.92
C ASN A 10 8.60 -8.66 -13.86
N THR A 11 9.93 -8.69 -13.94
CA THR A 11 10.79 -7.94 -13.04
C THR A 11 10.79 -6.44 -13.39
N PRO A 12 11.12 -5.55 -12.44
CA PRO A 12 11.25 -4.12 -12.74
C PRO A 12 12.25 -3.84 -13.87
N ALA A 13 13.35 -4.60 -13.94
CA ALA A 13 14.37 -4.46 -14.97
C ALA A 13 13.85 -4.81 -16.38
N GLU A 14 13.11 -5.92 -16.51
CA GLU A 14 12.47 -6.32 -17.78
C GLU A 14 11.50 -5.23 -18.28
N ARG A 15 10.76 -4.60 -17.37
CA ARG A 15 9.83 -3.50 -17.70
C ARG A 15 10.56 -2.23 -18.14
N LEU A 16 11.59 -1.81 -17.40
CA LEU A 16 12.39 -0.63 -17.75
C LEU A 16 13.05 -0.79 -19.11
N HIS A 17 13.55 -1.99 -19.42
CA HIS A 17 14.17 -2.28 -20.71
C HIS A 17 13.17 -2.14 -21.86
N VAL A 18 11.97 -2.72 -21.73
CA VAL A 18 10.90 -2.58 -22.74
C VAL A 18 10.47 -1.11 -22.90
N LEU A 19 10.34 -0.37 -21.79
CA LEU A 19 9.97 1.05 -21.80
C LEU A 19 11.04 1.94 -22.43
N ALA A 20 12.32 1.64 -22.24
CA ALA A 20 13.43 2.38 -22.87
C ALA A 20 13.36 2.28 -24.41
N VAL A 21 13.04 1.10 -24.94
CA VAL A 21 12.90 0.86 -26.39
C VAL A 21 11.65 1.58 -26.93
N TYR A 22 10.54 1.56 -26.18
CA TYR A 22 9.34 2.34 -26.53
C TYR A 22 9.59 3.84 -26.55
N ARG A 23 10.31 4.38 -25.56
CA ARG A 23 10.68 5.80 -25.50
C ARG A 23 11.58 6.22 -26.66
N ALA A 24 12.48 5.33 -27.07
CA ALA A 24 13.34 5.52 -28.23
C ALA A 24 12.59 5.35 -29.58
N GLN A 25 11.27 5.12 -29.58
CA GLN A 25 10.41 4.91 -30.76
C GLN A 25 10.94 3.85 -31.73
N ARG A 26 11.67 2.86 -31.22
CA ARG A 26 12.25 1.82 -32.07
C ARG A 26 11.18 0.82 -32.49
N THR A 27 11.32 0.28 -33.70
CA THR A 27 10.36 -0.66 -34.30
C THR A 27 10.43 -2.06 -33.68
N ASP A 28 11.47 -2.36 -32.90
CA ASP A 28 11.75 -3.68 -32.32
C ASP A 28 11.17 -3.91 -30.91
N CYS A 29 10.32 -3.00 -30.42
CA CYS A 29 9.71 -3.08 -29.07
C CYS A 29 9.06 -4.44 -28.76
N LEU A 30 8.35 -5.02 -29.73
CA LEU A 30 7.65 -6.29 -29.55
C LEU A 30 8.60 -7.49 -29.47
N THR A 31 9.71 -7.43 -30.21
CA THR A 31 10.77 -8.44 -30.17
C THR A 31 11.47 -8.41 -28.82
N VAL A 32 11.78 -7.21 -28.33
CA VAL A 32 12.37 -7.00 -26.99
C VAL A 32 11.43 -7.49 -25.89
N ALA A 33 10.12 -7.22 -26.00
CA ALA A 33 9.13 -7.73 -25.07
C ALA A 33 9.06 -9.26 -25.05
N ALA A 34 9.04 -9.90 -26.22
CA ALA A 34 9.02 -11.36 -26.34
C ALA A 34 10.26 -12.01 -25.70
N ASN A 35 11.45 -11.45 -25.95
CA ASN A 35 12.71 -11.93 -25.37
C ASN A 35 12.75 -11.81 -23.85
N ASN A 36 12.05 -10.83 -23.28
CA ASN A 36 11.91 -10.63 -21.83
C ASN A 36 10.72 -11.40 -21.22
N GLY A 37 10.04 -12.26 -21.99
CA GLY A 37 8.87 -13.00 -21.52
C GLY A 37 7.69 -12.09 -21.15
N VAL A 38 7.60 -10.90 -21.76
CA VAL A 38 6.51 -9.94 -21.58
C VAL A 38 5.43 -10.23 -22.63
N PRO A 39 4.19 -10.55 -22.22
CA PRO A 39 3.11 -10.74 -23.18
C PRO A 39 2.84 -9.46 -23.98
N ARG A 40 2.55 -9.61 -25.28
CA ARG A 40 2.17 -8.50 -26.18
C ARG A 40 1.13 -7.53 -25.60
N PRO A 41 0.00 -7.95 -24.99
CA PRO A 41 -0.95 -7.01 -24.39
C PRO A 41 -0.35 -6.21 -23.21
N THR A 42 0.56 -6.82 -22.44
CA THR A 42 1.26 -6.16 -21.34
C THR A 42 2.23 -5.09 -21.86
N ALA A 43 2.97 -5.39 -22.93
CA ALA A 43 3.88 -4.45 -23.57
C ALA A 43 3.14 -3.22 -24.11
N TYR A 44 2.00 -3.42 -24.80
CA TYR A 44 1.16 -2.31 -25.24
C TYR A 44 0.61 -1.49 -24.08
N ARG A 45 0.13 -2.13 -23.01
CA ARG A 45 -0.36 -1.42 -21.82
C ARG A 45 0.73 -0.54 -21.19
N TRP A 46 1.96 -1.04 -21.10
CA TRP A 46 3.09 -0.26 -20.61
C TRP A 46 3.41 0.93 -21.51
N ALA A 47 3.41 0.73 -22.84
CA ALA A 47 3.62 1.80 -23.81
C ALA A 47 2.54 2.89 -23.72
N SER A 48 1.27 2.51 -23.59
CA SER A 48 0.16 3.48 -23.47
C SER A 48 0.17 4.23 -22.15
N GLU A 49 0.57 3.57 -21.06
CA GLU A 49 0.57 4.18 -19.73
C GLU A 49 1.80 5.09 -19.50
N TYR A 50 2.88 4.97 -20.30
CA TYR A 50 4.15 5.71 -20.16
C TYR A 50 4.74 5.73 -18.73
N ARG A 51 4.32 4.80 -17.86
CA ARG A 51 4.71 4.73 -16.45
C ARG A 51 5.80 3.70 -16.25
N ASP A 52 6.91 4.13 -15.65
CA ASP A 52 8.03 3.27 -15.27
C ASP A 52 7.71 2.43 -14.02
N GLU A 53 6.84 2.95 -13.15
CA GLU A 53 6.60 2.36 -11.84
C GLU A 53 5.37 1.44 -11.81
N LYS A 54 5.44 0.43 -10.94
CA LYS A 54 4.30 -0.40 -10.60
C LYS A 54 3.52 0.30 -9.51
N LEU A 55 2.36 0.85 -9.86
CA LEU A 55 1.43 1.41 -8.88
C LEU A 55 1.09 0.35 -7.83
N GLN A 56 1.07 0.75 -6.56
CA GLN A 56 0.54 -0.07 -5.48
C GLN A 56 -0.92 -0.39 -5.80
N ARG A 57 -1.26 -1.68 -5.82
CA ARG A 57 -2.64 -2.13 -6.04
C ARG A 57 -3.34 -2.28 -4.71
N GLY A 58 -4.58 -1.78 -4.64
CA GLY A 58 -5.40 -1.83 -3.43
C GLY A 58 -5.09 -0.71 -2.45
N GLY A 59 -5.68 -0.79 -1.26
CA GLY A 59 -5.60 0.23 -0.22
C GLY A 59 -6.97 0.77 0.17
N ALA A 60 -7.04 1.37 1.36
CA ALA A 60 -8.24 2.06 1.83
C ALA A 60 -8.27 3.48 1.26
N ARG A 61 -9.46 3.95 0.87
CA ARG A 61 -9.66 5.33 0.45
C ARG A 61 -9.64 6.23 1.67
N ALA A 62 -8.98 7.39 1.56
CA ALA A 62 -8.92 8.37 2.66
C ALA A 62 -10.33 8.73 3.19
N ALA A 63 -11.29 8.95 2.28
CA ALA A 63 -12.68 9.28 2.64
C ALA A 63 -13.44 8.18 3.42
N THR A 64 -12.94 6.94 3.42
CA THR A 64 -13.57 5.81 4.13
C THR A 64 -12.78 5.43 5.39
N THR A 65 -11.57 5.96 5.54
CA THR A 65 -10.69 5.65 6.67
C THR A 65 -11.13 6.43 7.89
N LYS A 66 -11.68 5.75 8.90
CA LYS A 66 -12.09 6.37 10.17
C LYS A 66 -10.92 6.84 11.02
N VAL A 67 -9.80 6.11 11.01
CA VAL A 67 -8.63 6.46 11.83
C VAL A 67 -7.68 7.29 11.00
N MET A 68 -7.82 8.60 11.13
CA MET A 68 -6.92 9.56 10.52
C MET A 68 -5.58 9.65 11.29
N PRO A 69 -4.50 10.17 10.66
CA PRO A 69 -3.20 10.33 11.33
C PRO A 69 -3.30 11.10 12.66
N GLU A 70 -4.17 12.09 12.74
CA GLU A 70 -4.41 12.92 13.92
C GLU A 70 -4.97 12.09 15.08
N ILE A 71 -5.88 11.15 14.81
CA ILE A 71 -6.42 10.24 15.82
C ILE A 71 -5.32 9.29 16.35
N LYS A 72 -4.37 8.87 15.50
CA LYS A 72 -3.23 8.06 15.94
C LYS A 72 -2.32 8.85 16.86
N ALA A 73 -2.01 10.10 16.51
CA ALA A 73 -1.21 10.99 17.35
C ALA A 73 -1.89 11.27 18.70
N ALA A 74 -3.22 11.44 18.71
CA ALA A 74 -3.99 11.58 19.95
C ALA A 74 -3.90 10.33 20.84
N LEU A 75 -4.06 9.13 20.27
CA LEU A 75 -3.88 7.87 21.01
C LEU A 75 -2.49 7.74 21.64
N GLU A 76 -1.46 8.17 20.93
CA GLU A 76 -0.08 8.21 21.44
C GLU A 76 0.06 9.24 22.58
N SER A 77 -0.53 10.43 22.44
CA SER A 77 -0.56 11.45 23.50
C SER A 77 -1.24 10.93 24.75
N TYR A 78 -2.43 10.33 24.63
CA TYR A 78 -3.16 9.81 25.79
C TYR A 78 -2.38 8.71 26.53
N LEU A 79 -1.67 7.84 25.81
CA LEU A 79 -0.78 6.85 26.43
C LEU A 79 0.37 7.50 27.20
N ASN A 80 0.99 8.52 26.61
CA ASN A 80 2.11 9.24 27.22
C ASN A 80 1.67 10.08 28.43
N GLU A 81 0.46 10.62 28.41
CA GLU A 81 -0.14 11.37 29.51
C GLU A 81 -0.51 10.43 30.67
N ASN A 82 -1.18 9.30 30.38
CA ASN A 82 -1.52 8.33 31.40
C ASN A 82 -1.69 6.90 30.83
N PHE A 83 -0.76 6.03 31.19
CA PHE A 83 -0.78 4.62 30.80
C PHE A 83 -1.92 3.79 31.44
N GLN A 84 -2.59 4.30 32.48
CA GLN A 84 -3.70 3.61 33.17
C GLN A 84 -5.05 3.78 32.48
N TYR A 85 -5.12 4.61 31.42
CA TYR A 85 -6.35 4.78 30.67
C TYR A 85 -6.81 3.47 30.05
N THR A 86 -8.08 3.13 30.31
CA THR A 86 -8.70 1.94 29.72
C THR A 86 -9.03 2.21 28.25
N LEU A 87 -9.15 1.13 27.47
CA LEU A 87 -9.46 1.21 26.04
C LEU A 87 -10.81 1.87 25.76
N SER A 88 -11.81 1.61 26.60
CA SER A 88 -13.12 2.26 26.52
C SER A 88 -13.03 3.75 26.83
N TYR A 89 -12.14 4.14 27.74
CA TYR A 89 -11.92 5.53 28.07
C TYR A 89 -11.26 6.28 26.90
N MET A 90 -10.19 5.74 26.31
CA MET A 90 -9.57 6.30 25.11
C MET A 90 -10.52 6.36 23.91
N GLN A 91 -11.36 5.34 23.74
CA GLN A 91 -12.41 5.34 22.72
C GLN A 91 -13.39 6.52 22.92
N ASN A 92 -13.80 6.77 24.16
CA ASN A 92 -14.70 7.88 24.49
C ASN A 92 -14.02 9.24 24.27
N MET A 93 -12.74 9.39 24.62
CA MET A 93 -11.98 10.61 24.32
C MET A 93 -11.96 10.90 22.82
N ILE A 94 -11.71 9.90 21.98
CA ILE A 94 -11.69 10.08 20.52
C ILE A 94 -13.07 10.47 19.97
N ALA A 95 -14.12 9.88 20.55
CA ALA A 95 -15.48 10.24 20.18
C ALA A 95 -15.78 11.71 20.51
N LEU A 96 -15.25 12.24 21.63
CA LEU A 96 -15.42 13.63 22.02
C LEU A 96 -14.54 14.58 21.19
N ASP A 97 -13.26 14.27 21.02
CA ASP A 97 -12.28 15.17 20.41
C ASP A 97 -12.41 15.22 18.88
N PHE A 98 -12.76 14.09 18.24
CA PHE A 98 -12.79 13.95 16.79
C PHE A 98 -14.17 13.62 16.22
N SER A 99 -15.22 13.60 17.06
CA SER A 99 -16.59 13.21 16.65
C SER A 99 -16.65 11.86 15.91
N THR A 100 -15.69 10.98 16.18
CA THR A 100 -15.47 9.74 15.42
C THR A 100 -15.65 8.53 16.32
N SER A 101 -16.63 7.68 15.99
CA SER A 101 -16.83 6.41 16.68
C SER A 101 -15.93 5.32 16.08
N ILE A 102 -14.96 4.89 16.88
CA ILE A 102 -14.08 3.74 16.61
C ILE A 102 -14.36 2.62 17.61
N SER A 103 -14.00 1.39 17.29
CA SER A 103 -14.16 0.26 18.22
C SER A 103 -12.98 0.17 19.19
N THR A 104 -13.18 -0.44 20.37
CA THR A 104 -12.07 -0.76 21.29
C THR A 104 -11.01 -1.66 20.64
N SER A 105 -11.41 -2.58 19.75
CA SER A 105 -10.47 -3.37 18.95
C SER A 105 -9.60 -2.52 18.03
N THR A 106 -10.15 -1.44 17.48
CA THR A 106 -9.40 -0.48 16.64
C THR A 106 -8.39 0.29 17.48
N VAL A 107 -8.78 0.72 18.68
CA VAL A 107 -7.86 1.34 19.65
C VAL A 107 -6.70 0.40 19.95
N ILE A 108 -6.98 -0.83 20.40
CA ILE A 108 -5.93 -1.83 20.71
C ILE A 108 -4.99 -2.04 19.53
N HIS A 109 -5.52 -2.21 18.32
CA HIS A 109 -4.71 -2.45 17.13
C HIS A 109 -3.70 -1.32 16.90
N HIS A 110 -4.10 -0.06 17.09
CA HIS A 110 -3.21 1.08 16.95
C HIS A 110 -2.20 1.18 18.10
N LEU A 111 -2.63 0.96 19.35
CA LEU A 111 -1.71 0.95 20.49
C LEU A 111 -0.65 -0.14 20.35
N LEU A 112 -1.04 -1.35 19.90
CA LEU A 112 -0.10 -2.43 19.62
C LEU A 112 0.92 -2.02 18.55
N GLY A 113 0.47 -1.33 17.50
CA GLY A 113 1.35 -0.79 16.45
C GLY A 113 2.36 0.23 16.98
N LEU A 114 2.01 1.00 18.02
CA LEU A 114 2.91 1.95 18.68
C LEU A 114 3.88 1.24 19.64
N THR A 115 3.41 0.24 20.41
CA THR A 115 4.25 -0.42 21.41
C THR A 115 5.18 -1.48 20.82
N TYR A 116 4.79 -2.14 19.72
CA TYR A 116 5.53 -3.27 19.15
C TYR A 116 6.64 -2.86 18.16
N THR A 117 6.73 -1.57 17.82
CA THR A 117 7.85 -1.03 17.03
C THR A 117 9.13 -0.87 17.85
N VAL A 118 9.10 -1.11 19.18
CA VAL A 118 10.25 -1.00 20.10
C VAL A 118 10.97 -2.34 20.31
N LYS A 119 11.20 -3.10 19.25
CA LYS A 119 12.24 -4.15 19.25
C LYS A 119 13.14 -4.01 18.03
N GLN A 120 14.14 -3.14 18.17
CA GLN A 120 15.44 -3.36 17.55
C GLN A 120 16.43 -3.67 18.67
N VAL A 121 16.80 -4.94 18.78
CA VAL A 121 18.02 -5.40 19.46
C VAL A 121 18.85 -6.07 18.38
#